data_AF-A0A558BFI2-F1
#
_entry.id   AF-A0A558BFI2-F1
#
_cell.length_a   1.000
_cell.length_b   1.000
_cell.length_c   1.000
_cell.angle_alpha   90.00
_cell.angle_beta   90.00
_cell.angle_gamma   90.00
#
_symmetry.space_group_name_H-M   'P 1'
#
loop_
_entity.id
_entity.type
_entity.pdbx_description
1 polymer ?
#
loop_
_entity_poly.entity_id
_entity_poly.type
_entity_poly.pdbx_seq_one_letter_code
_entity_poly.pdbx_strand_id
1 'polypeptide(L)' 'MAHSLGLSVVAEGVETREQLDLLEELGCDIAQGFYFSKPISAKELISFKYTESP' A
#
# COMPACT_ATOMS: atom_id res chain seq x y z
N MET A 1 13.26 -10.86 7.24
CA MET A 1 12.92 -11.81 8.33
C MET A 1 11.58 -12.51 8.09
N ALA A 2 10.50 -11.81 7.77
CA ALA A 2 9.23 -12.46 7.42
C ALA A 2 9.34 -13.35 6.16
N HIS A 3 10.05 -12.88 5.13
CA HIS A 3 10.26 -13.64 3.89
C HIS A 3 10.99 -14.98 4.10
N SER A 4 11.94 -15.07 5.05
CA SER A 4 12.59 -16.35 5.36
C SER A 4 11.67 -17.36 6.03
N LEU A 5 10.51 -16.91 6.53
CA LEU A 5 9.44 -17.74 7.06
C LEU A 5 8.34 -18.00 6.02
N GLY A 6 8.51 -17.54 4.77
CA GLY A 6 7.50 -17.64 3.72
C GLY A 6 6.27 -16.75 3.95
N LEU A 7 6.41 -15.68 4.74
CA LEU A 7 5.33 -14.74 5.05
C LEU A 7 5.45 -13.47 4.21
N SER A 8 4.32 -12.93 3.78
CA SER A 8 4.20 -11.59 3.18
C SER A 8 4.18 -10.49 4.26
N VAL A 9 4.69 -9.32 3.91
CA VAL A 9 4.74 -8.14 4.77
C VAL A 9 3.82 -7.06 4.21
N VAL A 10 3.00 -6.47 5.09
CA VAL A 10 2.20 -5.28 4.79
C VAL A 10 2.81 -4.09 5.54
N ALA A 11 3.17 -3.04 4.82
CA ALA A 11 3.51 -1.74 5.40
C ALA A 11 2.26 -0.86 5.46
N GLU A 12 1.83 -0.50 6.68
CA GLU A 12 0.69 0.38 6.91
C GLU A 12 1.13 1.82 7.18
N GLY A 13 0.32 2.79 6.76
CA GLY A 13 0.57 4.22 6.99
C GLY A 13 1.43 4.90 5.92
N VAL A 14 1.42 4.40 4.67
CA VAL A 14 2.11 5.06 3.55
C VAL A 14 1.35 6.30 3.10
N GLU A 15 1.98 7.46 3.21
CA GLU A 15 1.39 8.77 2.92
C GLU A 15 2.07 9.49 1.75
N THR A 16 3.34 9.20 1.46
CA THR A 16 4.12 9.89 0.41
C THR A 16 4.74 8.92 -0.60
N ARG A 17 5.13 9.46 -1.76
CA ARG A 17 5.79 8.69 -2.82
C ARG A 17 7.15 8.16 -2.36
N GLU A 18 7.91 8.98 -1.64
CA GLU A 18 9.25 8.64 -1.14
C GLU A 18 9.20 7.49 -0.13
N GLN A 19 8.13 7.41 0.67
CA GLN A 19 7.91 6.27 1.57
C GLN A 19 7.62 4.99 0.79
N LEU A 20 6.82 5.09 -0.28
CA LEU A 20 6.54 3.95 -1.17
C LEU A 20 7.82 3.47 -1.86
N ASP A 21 8.59 4.38 -2.47
CA ASP A 21 9.84 4.05 -3.16
C ASP A 21 10.83 3.35 -2.20
N LEU A 22 10.96 3.84 -0.97
CA LEU A 22 11.79 3.19 0.06
C LEU A 22 11.28 1.78 0.42
N LEU A 23 9.97 1.59 0.54
CA LEU A 23 9.39 0.27 0.85
C LEU A 23 9.61 -0.72 -0.30
N GLU A 24 9.53 -0.26 -1.55
CA GLU A 24 9.85 -1.07 -2.73
C GLU A 24 11.34 -1.47 -2.74
N GLU A 25 12.25 -0.53 -2.47
CA GLU A 25 13.69 -0.80 -2.36
C GLU A 25 14.02 -1.81 -1.25
N LEU A 26 13.29 -1.75 -0.13
CA LEU A 26 13.42 -2.69 0.99
C LEU A 26 12.72 -4.05 0.74
N GLY A 27 12.04 -4.21 -0.39
CA GLY A 27 11.34 -5.44 -0.78
C GLY A 27 10.05 -5.70 0.01
N CYS A 28 9.32 -4.66 0.40
CA CYS A 28 8.00 -4.81 1.01
C CYS A 28 6.99 -5.32 -0.04
N ASP A 29 6.12 -6.27 0.35
CA ASP A 29 5.21 -6.93 -0.60
C ASP A 29 3.94 -6.11 -0.89
N ILE A 30 3.40 -5.46 0.14
CA ILE A 30 2.11 -4.77 0.11
C ILE A 30 2.23 -3.48 0.90
N ALA A 31 1.73 -2.38 0.34
CA ALA A 31 1.64 -1.10 1.01
C ALA A 31 0.17 -0.68 1.18
N GLN A 32 -0.15 -0.13 2.35
CA GLN A 32 -1.44 0.47 2.65
C GLN A 32 -1.22 1.87 3.23
N GLY A 33 -1.96 2.85 2.72
CA GLY A 33 -2.02 4.16 3.35
C GLY A 33 -2.70 5.21 2.49
N PHE A 34 -2.72 6.43 3.00
CA PHE A 34 -3.42 7.56 2.38
C PHE A 34 -2.80 7.99 1.06
N TYR A 35 -1.57 7.58 0.77
CA TYR A 35 -0.97 7.71 -0.55
C TYR A 35 -1.85 7.10 -1.65
N PHE A 36 -2.45 5.93 -1.37
CA PHE A 36 -3.33 5.23 -2.32
C PHE A 36 -4.78 5.67 -2.17
N SER A 37 -5.29 5.61 -0.95
CA SER A 37 -6.66 5.97 -0.63
C SER A 37 -6.83 6.17 0.87
N LYS A 38 -7.74 7.07 1.25
CA LYS A 38 -8.27 7.08 2.62
C LYS A 38 -9.20 5.88 2.81
N PRO A 39 -9.47 5.44 4.06
CA PRO A 39 -10.55 4.50 4.33
C PRO A 39 -11.86 5.01 3.73
N ILE A 40 -12.51 4.17 2.96
CA ILE A 40 -13.79 4.47 2.30
C ILE A 40 -14.89 3.57 2.85
N SER A 41 -16.13 4.02 2.76
CA SER A 41 -17.29 3.20 3.12
C SER A 41 -17.50 2.04 2.13
N ALA A 42 -18.24 1.02 2.57
CA ALA A 42 -18.63 -0.09 1.69
C ALA A 42 -19.41 0.37 0.44
N LYS A 43 -20.17 1.46 0.54
CA LYS A 43 -20.90 2.04 -0.60
C LYS A 43 -19.96 2.65 -1.63
N GLU A 44 -18.95 3.40 -1.16
CA GLU A 44 -17.95 4.03 -2.02
C GLU A 44 -17.06 2.98 -2.71
N LEU A 45 -16.76 1.88 -2.02
CA LEU A 45 -15.97 0.77 -2.55
C LEU A 45 -16.54 0.20 -3.87
N ILE A 46 -17.86 0.15 -4.02
CA ILE A 46 -18.53 -0.37 -5.24
C ILE A 46 -18.11 0.42 -6.50
N SER A 47 -17.84 1.71 -6.34
CA SER A 47 -17.42 2.61 -7.42
C SER A 47 -15.93 2.98 -7.39
N PHE A 48 -15.19 2.46 -6.41
CA PHE A 48 -13.79 2.83 -6.23
C PHE A 48 -12.94 2.33 -7.38
N LYS A 49 -12.15 3.22 -7.95
CA LYS A 49 -11.12 2.90 -8.94
C LYS A 49 -9.83 3.57 -8.48
N TYR A 50 -8.83 2.77 -8.16
CA TYR A 50 -7.48 3.27 -8.08
C TYR A 50 -6.95 3.40 -9.51
N THR A 51 -6.44 4.58 -9.84
CA THR A 51 -5.65 4.80 -11.05
C THR A 51 -4.33 5.36 -10.60
N GLU A 52 -3.23 4.64 -10.87
CA GLU A 52 -1.91 5.25 -10.78
C GLU A 52 -1.89 6.45 -11.75
N SER A 53 -1.67 7.66 -11.23
CA SER A 53 -1.22 8.74 -12.10
C SER A 53 0.17 8.36 -12.63
N PRO A 54 0.44 8.54 -13.93
CA PRO A 54 1.73 8.21 -14.52
C PRO A 54 2.90 8.97 -13.88
#